data_AF-A0A5C5A433-F1
#
_entry.id   AF-A0A5C5A433-F1
#
_cell.length_a   1.000
_cell.length_b   1.000
_cell.length_c   1.000
_cell.angle_alpha   90.00
_cell.angle_beta   90.00
_cell.angle_gamma   90.00
#
_symmetry.space_group_name_H-M   'P 1'
#
loop_
_entity.id
_entity.type
_entity.pdbx_description
1 polymer ?
#
loop_
_entity_poly.entity_id
_entity_poly.type
_entity_poly.pdbx_seq_one_letter_code
_entity_poly.pdbx_strand_id
1 'polypeptide(L)' 'MKRGIIDRFEGELAVIEVNNVTMDVPKSKLPPTAKEGDVLIIEGDTYTIDKDETDKRRREIQDLMNKLFE' A
#
# COMPACT_ATOMS: atom_id res chain seq x y z
N MET A 1 3.31 -3.32 -9.69
CA MET A 1 2.80 -2.90 -8.37
C MET A 1 1.79 -1.79 -8.57
N LYS A 2 0.58 -1.92 -8.03
CA LYS A 2 -0.41 -0.83 -8.00
C LYS A 2 -0.52 -0.33 -6.58
N ARG A 3 -0.71 0.98 -6.38
CA ARG A 3 -0.99 1.58 -5.08
C ARG A 3 -2.42 2.07 -5.06
N GLY A 4 -3.12 1.78 -3.98
CA GLY A 4 -4.49 2.22 -3.77
C GLY A 4 -4.65 2.87 -2.41
N ILE A 5 -5.59 3.80 -2.27
CA ILE A 5 -5.91 4.42 -0.98
C ILE A 5 -7.30 3.95 -0.59
N ILE A 6 -7.47 3.51 0.65
CA ILE A 6 -8.80 3.22 1.18
C ILE A 6 -9.54 4.54 1.35
N ASP A 7 -10.55 4.81 0.53
CA ASP A 7 -11.39 6.01 0.61
C ASP A 7 -12.37 5.88 1.79
N ARG A 8 -13.13 4.77 1.83
CA ARG A 8 -14.11 4.48 2.89
C ARG A 8 -14.41 2.99 3.03
N PHE A 9 -14.99 2.59 4.16
CA PHE A 9 -15.60 1.27 4.30
C PHE A 9 -17.13 1.31 4.20
N GLU A 10 -17.68 0.41 3.39
CA GLU A 10 -19.12 0.23 3.20
C GLU A 10 -19.53 -1.18 3.66
N GLY A 11 -19.91 -1.31 4.93
CA GLY A 11 -20.25 -2.61 5.53
C GLY A 11 -19.06 -3.59 5.51
N GLU A 12 -19.19 -4.64 4.69
CA GLU A 12 -18.18 -5.68 4.45
C GLU A 12 -17.24 -5.38 3.26
N LEU A 13 -17.45 -4.26 2.57
CA LEU A 13 -16.63 -3.80 1.44
C LEU A 13 -15.81 -2.58 1.83
N ALA A 14 -14.70 -2.38 1.13
CA ALA A 14 -13.81 -1.23 1.21
C ALA A 14 -13.71 -0.60 -0.17
N VAL A 15 -13.97 0.70 -0.26
CA VAL A 15 -13.80 1.48 -1.48
C VAL A 15 -12.35 1.92 -1.53
N ILE A 16 -11.62 1.50 -2.56
CA ILE A 16 -10.21 1.81 -2.74
C ILE A 16 -10.04 2.61 -4.03
N GLU A 17 -9.39 3.76 -3.95
CA GLU A 17 -9.03 4.56 -5.12
C GLU A 17 -7.65 4.15 -5.64
N VAL A 18 -7.57 3.73 -6.91
CA VAL A 18 -6.35 3.31 -7.61
C VAL A 18 -6.27 4.06 -8.95
N ASN A 19 -5.29 4.94 -9.12
CA ASN A 19 -5.11 5.74 -10.34
C ASN A 19 -6.39 6.47 -10.81
N ASN A 20 -7.06 7.18 -9.89
CA ASN A 20 -8.32 7.90 -10.14
C ASN A 20 -9.53 7.00 -10.49
N VAL A 21 -9.42 5.69 -10.26
CA VAL A 21 -10.53 4.73 -10.40
C VAL A 21 -10.83 4.15 -9.04
N THR A 22 -12.09 4.20 -8.61
CA THR A 22 -12.53 3.53 -7.39
C THR A 22 -12.87 2.07 -7.67
N MET A 23 -12.52 1.19 -6.73
CA MET A 23 -12.84 -0.24 -6.78
C MET A 23 -13.31 -0.73 -5.42
N ASP A 24 -14.29 -1.62 -5.43
CA ASP A 24 -14.82 -2.24 -4.22
C ASP A 24 -14.07 -3.53 -3.93
N VAL A 25 -13.46 -3.61 -2.74
CA VAL A 25 -12.69 -4.76 -2.29
C VAL A 25 -13.29 -5.30 -0.99
N PRO A 26 -13.54 -6.62 -0.88
CA PRO A 26 -13.98 -7.21 0.38
C PRO A 26 -13.00 -6.91 1.51
N LYS A 27 -13.51 -6.46 2.66
CA LYS A 27 -12.70 -6.20 3.86
C LYS A 27 -11.95 -7.45 4.32
N SER A 28 -12.48 -8.63 4.04
CA SER A 28 -11.83 -9.92 4.28
C SER A 28 -10.55 -10.14 3.46
N LYS A 29 -10.40 -9.47 2.31
CA LYS A 29 -9.16 -9.47 1.52
C LYS A 29 -8.14 -8.43 2.02
N LEU A 30 -8.58 -7.48 2.84
CA LEU A 30 -7.73 -6.43 3.37
C LEU A 30 -7.08 -6.86 4.67
N PRO A 31 -5.91 -6.29 5.00
CA PRO A 31 -5.30 -6.51 6.30
C PRO A 31 -6.24 -6.03 7.42
N PRO A 32 -6.37 -6.78 8.53
CA PRO A 32 -7.29 -6.44 9.62
C PRO A 32 -6.93 -5.13 10.34
N THR A 33 -5.74 -4.58 10.07
CA THR A 33 -5.28 -3.30 10.61
C THR A 33 -5.54 -2.11 9.69
N ALA A 34 -6.14 -2.34 8.52
CA ALA A 34 -6.36 -1.33 7.50
C ALA A 34 -7.51 -0.39 7.88
N LYS A 35 -7.32 0.89 7.64
CA LYS A 35 -8.25 1.97 7.97
C LYS A 35 -8.48 2.90 6.77
N GLU A 36 -9.54 3.69 6.83
CA GLU A 36 -9.79 4.75 5.86
C GLU A 36 -8.59 5.71 5.85
N GLY A 37 -8.10 6.04 4.66
CA GLY A 37 -6.88 6.80 4.42
C GLY A 37 -5.59 5.98 4.34
N ASP A 38 -5.59 4.68 4.63
CA ASP A 38 -4.38 3.85 4.49
C ASP A 38 -4.03 3.60 3.00
N VAL A 39 -2.74 3.63 2.70
CA VAL A 39 -2.20 3.25 1.39
C VAL A 39 -1.95 1.75 1.37
N LEU A 40 -2.48 1.09 0.35
CA LEU A 40 -2.32 -0.33 0.09
C LEU A 40 -1.40 -0.54 -1.13
N ILE A 41 -0.45 -1.47 -0.99
CA ILE A 41 0.25 -2.07 -2.12
C ILE A 41 -0.60 -3.25 -2.60
N ILE A 42 -0.95 -3.22 -3.87
CA ILE A 42 -1.72 -4.27 -4.55
C ILE A 42 -0.77 -5.02 -5.48
N GLU A 43 -0.50 -6.28 -5.13
CA GLU A 43 0.31 -7.22 -5.89
C GLU A 43 -0.52 -8.46 -6.25
N GLY A 44 -1.15 -8.43 -7.42
CA GLY A 44 -2.08 -9.48 -7.84
C GLY A 44 -3.31 -9.52 -6.93
N ASP A 45 -3.51 -10.64 -6.22
CA ASP A 45 -4.58 -10.84 -5.24
C ASP A 45 -4.19 -10.46 -3.80
N THR A 46 -2.95 -9.99 -3.58
CA THR A 46 -2.45 -9.63 -2.25
C THR A 46 -2.58 -8.13 -2.01
N TYR A 47 -3.19 -7.77 -0.88
CA TYR A 47 -3.31 -6.40 -0.39
C TYR A 47 -2.48 -6.27 0.89
N THR A 48 -1.49 -5.39 0.87
CA THR A 48 -0.64 -5.13 2.04
C THR A 48 -0.69 -3.64 2.34
N ILE A 49 -0.88 -3.26 3.61
CA ILE A 49 -0.76 -1.84 3.99
C ILE A 49 0.70 -1.47 3.77
N ASP A 50 0.92 -0.39 3.02
CA ASP A 50 2.25 0.21 2.86
C ASP A 50 2.66 0.91 4.16
N LYS A 51 2.95 0.13 5.20
CA LYS A 51 3.62 0.63 6.42
C LYS A 51 5.14 0.73 6.24
N ASP A 52 5.67 0.13 5.19
CA ASP A 52 7.10 -0.16 5.00
C ASP A 52 7.84 0.80 4.06
N GLU A 53 7.19 1.70 3.31
CA GLU A 53 7.90 2.83 2.65
C GLU A 53 8.70 3.70 3.66
N THR A 54 8.39 3.61 4.95
CA THR A 54 9.16 4.25 6.03
C THR A 54 10.50 3.57 6.31
N ASP A 55 10.60 2.23 6.27
CA ASP A 55 11.83 1.49 6.61
C ASP A 55 12.64 1.07 5.37
N LYS A 56 12.01 0.89 4.20
CA LYS A 56 12.70 0.54 2.95
C LYS A 56 13.50 1.70 2.36
N ARG A 57 13.00 2.95 2.46
CA ARG A 57 13.76 4.16 2.05
C ARG A 57 15.08 4.35 2.80
N ARG A 58 15.20 3.85 4.03
CA ARG A 58 16.47 3.86 4.78
C ARG A 58 17.52 2.93 4.18
N ARG A 59 17.14 1.77 3.62
CA ARG A 59 18.08 0.80 3.05
C ARG A 59 18.54 1.21 1.64
N GLU A 60 17.68 1.75 0.80
CA GLU A 60 18.06 2.16 -0.56
C GLU A 60 19.00 3.39 -0.58
N ILE A 61 18.89 4.31 0.39
CA ILE A 61 19.86 5.42 0.55
C ILE A 61 21.25 4.90 0.95
N GLN A 62 21.32 3.85 1.77
CA GLN A 62 22.58 3.21 2.19
C GLN A 62 23.28 2.50 1.02
N ASP A 63 22.51 1.87 0.12
CA ASP A 63 23.04 1.21 -1.07
C ASP A 63 23.53 2.20 -2.14
N LEU A 64 22.96 3.40 -2.22
CA LEU A 64 23.49 4.48 -3.07
C LEU A 64 24.81 5.06 -2.55
N MET A 65 25.03 5.09 -1.22
CA MET A 65 26.30 5.54 -0.62
C MET A 65 27.47 4.60 -0.92
N ASN A 66 27.23 3.28 -1.03
CA ASN A 66 28.28 2.30 -1.35
C ASN A 66 28.80 2.39 -2.80
N LYS A 67 28.07 3.06 -3.70
CA LYS A 67 28.51 3.30 -5.09
C LYS A 67 29.39 4.54 -5.27
N LEU A 68 29.56 5.38 -4.24
CA LEU A 68 30.32 6.63 -4.34
C LEU A 68 31.76 6.51 -3.77
N PHE A 69 32.14 5.34 -3.25
CA PHE A 69 33.47 5.06 -2.69
C PHE A 69 34.25 4.01 -3.52
N GLU A 70 33.90 3.84 -4.79
CA GLU A 70 34.78 3.29 -5.83
C GLU A 70 35.37 4.42 -6.67
#